data_AF-A0A9E8NCH3-F1
#
_entry.id   AF-A0A9E8NCH3-F1
#
_cell.length_a   1.000
_cell.length_b   1.000
_cell.length_c   1.000
_cell.angle_alpha   90.00
_cell.angle_beta   90.00
_cell.angle_gamma   90.00
#
_symmetry.space_group_name_H-M   'P 1'
#
loop_
_entity.id
_entity.type
_entity.pdbx_description
1 polymer ?
#
loop_
_entity_poly.entity_id
_entity_poly.type
_entity_poly.pdbx_seq_one_letter_code
_entity_poly.pdbx_strand_id
1 'polypeptide(L)'
;MMKYRKLYTGSCLTAASLCVSYLSVAQVLSGASQPPKQAITYLLPDGKVFPIEKLDSLNKAWGKVFFGHNDEDDAKGIVRLIRMTDELKKQFEDADAKRTQAVASMLNKPAPDFKLTDLQGKRWTLQDLRGKIVVLNFWFTSCAPCIEEMPELNELVKDYDGKNVVFLALTFNSGEQVKTFQKKRTFNYTLLPNSREVDKKYQINLWPTSIVIDQAGDIKMIMHSSPKVREEITSAVNSLM
;
A
#
# COMPACT_ATOMS: atom_id res chain seq x y z
N MET A 1 7.91 13.14 30.93
CA MET A 1 7.74 11.67 30.74
C MET A 1 6.79 11.43 29.57
N MET A 2 7.36 11.12 28.41
CA MET A 2 6.68 11.04 27.11
C MET A 2 5.81 9.76 27.01
N LYS A 3 4.50 9.94 26.85
CA LYS A 3 3.55 8.87 26.54
C LYS A 3 3.63 8.56 25.06
N TYR A 4 4.31 7.48 24.70
CA TYR A 4 4.29 6.96 23.32
C TYR A 4 3.06 6.03 23.14
N ARG A 5 2.46 5.98 21.93
CA ARG A 5 1.32 5.09 21.57
C ARG A 5 1.74 4.02 20.54
N LYS A 6 1.11 2.83 20.56
CA LYS A 6 1.35 1.65 19.69
C LYS A 6 1.41 2.01 18.20
N LEU A 7 2.53 1.66 17.56
CA LEU A 7 2.63 1.37 16.13
C LEU A 7 2.66 -0.17 15.99
N TYR A 8 2.42 -0.70 14.79
CA TYR A 8 2.46 -2.11 14.42
C TYR A 8 1.16 -2.90 14.62
N THR A 9 0.29 -2.80 13.61
CA THR A 9 -0.55 -3.91 13.14
C THR A 9 -0.41 -3.95 11.62
N GLY A 10 0.72 -4.47 11.14
CA GLY A 10 0.97 -4.80 9.74
C GLY A 10 0.75 -6.29 9.53
N SER A 11 0.04 -6.65 8.47
CA SER A 11 -0.29 -8.03 8.13
C SER A 11 0.83 -8.66 7.29
N CYS A 12 1.58 -9.61 7.87
CA CYS A 12 2.51 -10.49 7.16
C CYS A 12 1.78 -11.35 6.12
N LEU A 13 2.28 -11.37 4.88
CA LEU A 13 1.93 -12.43 3.92
C LEU A 13 2.87 -13.63 4.16
N THR A 14 2.30 -14.66 4.80
CA THR A 14 2.74 -16.07 4.87
C THR A 14 4.24 -16.38 4.95
N ALA A 15 4.64 -16.90 6.12
CA ALA A 15 5.81 -17.73 6.42
C ALA A 15 7.09 -17.43 5.61
N ALA A 16 7.96 -16.62 6.23
CA ALA A 16 9.39 -16.41 5.90
C ALA A 16 9.77 -15.28 4.93
N SER A 17 9.01 -14.18 4.82
CA SER A 17 9.48 -12.99 4.08
C SER A 17 9.38 -11.71 4.91
N LEU A 18 10.49 -10.96 4.96
CA LEU A 18 10.61 -9.68 5.67
C LEU A 18 9.60 -8.64 5.12
N CYS A 19 8.80 -8.04 5.99
CA CYS A 19 8.01 -6.83 5.76
C CYS A 19 8.92 -5.60 5.77
N VAL A 20 9.06 -4.92 4.63
CA VAL A 20 9.85 -3.69 4.52
C VAL A 20 8.93 -2.47 4.53
N SER A 21 9.12 -1.54 5.48
CA SER A 21 8.34 -0.29 5.56
C SER A 21 9.22 0.96 5.60
N TYR A 22 8.67 2.10 5.17
CA TYR A 22 9.27 3.43 5.29
C TYR A 22 8.70 4.15 6.51
N LEU A 23 9.58 4.63 7.40
CA LEU A 23 9.21 5.51 8.51
C LEU A 23 9.82 6.88 8.31
N SER A 24 8.97 7.90 8.19
CA SER A 24 9.32 9.31 8.37
C SER A 24 9.20 9.67 9.86
N VAL A 25 10.16 10.48 10.35
CA VAL A 25 10.34 10.84 11.78
C VAL A 25 9.21 11.75 12.32
N ALA A 26 8.35 12.29 11.46
CA ALA A 26 7.39 13.32 11.84
C ALA A 26 5.96 12.80 12.09
N GLN A 27 5.66 12.30 13.29
CA GLN A 27 4.29 12.29 13.84
C GLN A 27 4.28 11.94 15.33
N VAL A 28 4.52 12.94 16.18
CA VAL A 28 4.32 12.89 17.64
C VAL A 28 3.35 14.02 17.99
N LEU A 29 2.32 13.70 18.79
CA LEU A 29 1.43 14.58 19.61
C LEU A 29 -0.07 14.21 19.45
N SER A 30 -0.57 13.31 20.30
CA SER A 30 -1.91 13.42 20.95
C SER A 30 -2.15 12.24 21.92
N GLY A 31 -2.58 12.57 23.14
CA GLY A 31 -2.58 11.70 24.30
C GLY A 31 -3.80 10.79 24.45
N ALA A 32 -3.55 9.51 24.72
CA ALA A 32 -4.45 8.61 25.45
C ALA A 32 -3.62 7.43 26.01
N SER A 33 -3.86 7.10 27.29
CA SER A 33 -3.12 6.14 28.12
C SER A 33 -3.11 4.72 27.53
N GLN A 34 -1.94 4.07 27.55
CA GLN A 34 -1.71 2.70 27.04
C GLN A 34 -0.80 1.89 27.99
N PRO A 35 -0.92 0.54 27.98
CA PRO A 35 -0.07 -0.40 28.74
C PRO A 35 1.42 -0.34 28.33
N PRO A 36 2.36 -0.85 29.14
CA PRO A 36 3.81 -0.60 29.00
C PRO A 36 4.34 -1.06 27.64
N LYS A 37 5.11 -0.18 26.98
CA LYS A 37 5.61 -0.36 25.62
C LYS A 37 6.89 -1.17 25.62
N GLN A 38 6.91 -2.28 24.89
CA GLN A 38 8.12 -3.05 24.62
C GLN A 38 9.12 -2.16 23.86
N ALA A 39 10.39 -2.16 24.29
CA ALA A 39 11.45 -1.38 23.65
C ALA A 39 11.77 -1.98 22.27
N ILE A 40 11.81 -1.13 21.24
CA ILE A 40 12.14 -1.56 19.88
C ILE A 40 13.65 -1.68 19.75
N THR A 41 14.13 -2.85 19.30
CA THR A 41 15.53 -3.15 19.04
C THR A 41 15.78 -3.12 17.54
N TYR A 42 16.64 -2.21 17.08
CA TYR A 42 17.04 -2.15 15.68
C TYR A 42 18.27 -3.03 15.47
N LEU A 43 18.27 -3.90 14.47
CA LEU A 43 19.39 -4.80 14.17
C LEU A 43 19.97 -4.50 12.80
N LEU A 44 21.29 -4.38 12.69
CA LEU A 44 22.01 -4.38 11.41
C LEU A 44 21.90 -5.78 10.73
N PRO A 45 22.24 -5.91 9.43
CA PRO A 45 22.23 -7.20 8.73
C PRO A 45 23.12 -8.27 9.37
N ASP A 46 24.17 -7.84 10.08
CA ASP A 46 25.07 -8.71 10.84
C ASP A 46 24.53 -9.11 12.23
N GLY A 47 23.29 -8.71 12.55
CA GLY A 47 22.60 -9.02 13.80
C GLY A 47 22.97 -8.12 14.99
N LYS A 48 23.84 -7.12 14.81
CA LYS A 48 24.20 -6.20 15.89
C LYS A 48 23.11 -5.18 16.15
N VAL A 49 22.90 -4.86 17.44
CA VAL A 49 21.99 -3.78 17.84
C VAL A 49 22.51 -2.45 17.35
N PHE A 50 21.63 -1.69 16.69
CA PHE A 50 21.90 -0.37 16.16
C PHE A 50 21.25 0.73 17.02
N PRO A 51 22.01 1.76 17.43
CA PRO A 51 21.46 2.94 18.09
C PRO A 51 20.68 3.81 17.07
N ILE A 52 19.36 3.84 17.17
CA ILE A 52 18.48 4.50 16.18
C ILE A 52 18.73 6.01 16.06
N GLU A 53 19.23 6.66 17.09
CA GLU A 53 19.65 8.06 17.07
C GLU A 53 20.78 8.33 16.06
N LYS A 54 21.49 7.29 15.60
CA LYS A 54 22.53 7.39 14.56
C LYS A 54 22.00 7.09 13.16
N LEU A 55 20.68 6.98 12.97
CA LEU A 55 20.07 6.63 11.69
C LEU A 55 20.50 7.58 10.56
N ASP A 56 20.64 8.88 10.82
CA ASP A 56 21.10 9.83 9.81
C ASP A 56 22.52 9.52 9.30
N SER A 57 23.39 9.09 10.22
CA SER A 57 24.75 8.65 9.86
C SER A 57 24.71 7.36 9.03
N LEU A 58 23.79 6.46 9.36
CA LEU A 58 23.60 5.23 8.59
C LEU A 58 23.01 5.50 7.20
N ASN A 59 22.02 6.40 7.09
CA ASN A 59 21.46 6.85 5.83
C ASN A 59 22.53 7.51 4.95
N LYS A 60 23.42 8.31 5.54
CA LYS A 60 24.55 8.91 4.82
C LYS A 60 25.53 7.85 4.31
N ALA A 61 25.75 6.79 5.08
CA ALA A 61 26.68 5.71 4.72
C ALA A 61 26.10 4.70 3.72
N TRP A 62 24.81 4.39 3.81
CA TRP A 62 24.15 3.32 3.05
C TRP A 62 23.22 3.82 1.94
N GLY A 63 22.99 5.13 1.86
CA GLY A 63 21.83 5.66 1.17
C GLY A 63 20.55 5.36 1.98
N LYS A 64 19.42 5.23 1.30
CA LYS A 64 18.13 4.99 1.97
C LYS A 64 18.15 3.65 2.74
N VAL A 65 18.04 3.70 4.07
CA VAL A 65 17.94 2.51 4.91
C VAL A 65 16.50 1.99 4.90
N PHE A 66 16.34 0.69 4.74
CA PHE A 66 15.04 0.02 4.72
C PHE A 66 14.80 -0.72 6.04
N PHE A 67 13.56 -0.73 6.54
CA PHE A 67 13.22 -1.34 7.82
C PHE A 67 12.42 -2.61 7.60
N GLY A 68 13.06 -3.76 7.79
CA GLY A 68 12.50 -5.10 7.69
C GLY A 68 12.00 -5.65 9.02
N HIS A 69 10.91 -6.42 9.04
CA HIS A 69 10.49 -7.21 10.21
C HIS A 69 9.66 -8.43 9.77
N ASN A 70 9.41 -9.39 10.65
CA ASN A 70 8.48 -10.49 10.44
C ASN A 70 7.67 -10.74 11.74
N ASP A 71 6.73 -11.68 11.73
CA ASP A 71 5.87 -11.94 12.91
C ASP A 71 6.65 -12.29 14.19
N GLU A 72 7.81 -12.95 14.05
CA GLU A 72 8.68 -13.30 15.17
C GLU A 72 9.45 -12.08 15.69
N ASP A 73 9.99 -11.27 14.78
CA ASP A 73 10.65 -10.02 15.09
C ASP A 73 9.65 -9.07 15.81
N ASP A 74 8.40 -9.00 15.35
CA ASP A 74 7.34 -8.19 15.97
C ASP A 74 7.02 -8.63 17.40
N ALA A 75 6.94 -9.94 17.66
CA ALA A 75 6.75 -10.48 19.01
C ALA A 75 7.91 -10.14 19.96
N LYS A 76 9.11 -9.94 19.40
CA LYS A 76 10.34 -9.58 20.14
C LYS A 76 10.59 -8.08 20.16
N GLY A 77 9.82 -7.27 19.44
CA GLY A 77 10.07 -5.85 19.26
C GLY A 77 11.34 -5.56 18.46
N ILE A 78 11.64 -6.36 17.43
CA ILE A 78 12.83 -6.26 16.60
C ILE A 78 12.49 -5.61 15.25
N VAL A 79 13.36 -4.72 14.78
CA VAL A 79 13.33 -4.16 13.42
C VAL A 79 14.71 -4.31 12.80
N ARG A 80 14.80 -4.84 11.59
CA ARG A 80 16.06 -5.07 10.87
C ARG A 80 16.33 -3.94 9.89
N LEU A 81 17.51 -3.35 9.99
CA LEU A 81 18.01 -2.33 9.08
C LEU A 81 18.63 -3.03 7.88
N ILE A 82 18.06 -2.80 6.71
CA ILE A 82 18.48 -3.42 5.46
C ILE A 82 19.23 -2.36 4.65
N ARG A 83 20.47 -2.71 4.27
CA ARG A 83 21.24 -1.97 3.27
C ARG A 83 20.80 -2.42 1.89
N MET A 84 20.47 -1.47 1.02
CA MET A 84 20.30 -1.76 -0.39
C MET A 84 21.70 -1.93 -1.02
N THR A 85 22.18 -3.17 -1.15
CA THR A 85 23.41 -3.46 -1.92
C THR A 85 23.11 -3.40 -3.41
N ASP A 86 24.13 -3.28 -4.26
CA ASP A 86 23.91 -3.27 -5.70
C ASP A 86 23.29 -4.59 -6.20
N GLU A 87 23.64 -5.74 -5.59
CA GLU A 87 22.98 -7.01 -5.89
C GLU A 87 21.53 -7.03 -5.44
N LEU A 88 21.24 -6.55 -4.23
CA LEU A 88 19.88 -6.51 -3.70
C LEU A 88 19.01 -5.54 -4.52
N LYS A 89 19.58 -4.38 -4.87
CA LYS A 89 18.97 -3.39 -5.75
C LYS A 89 18.65 -4.00 -7.11
N LYS A 90 19.63 -4.66 -7.73
CA LYS A 90 19.44 -5.34 -9.02
C LYS A 90 18.39 -6.45 -8.93
N GLN A 91 18.36 -7.22 -7.85
CA GLN A 91 17.33 -8.23 -7.62
C GLN A 91 15.94 -7.61 -7.46
N PHE A 92 15.83 -6.48 -6.76
CA PHE A 92 14.59 -5.71 -6.66
C PHE A 92 14.18 -5.14 -8.02
N GLU A 93 15.10 -4.56 -8.79
CA GLU A 93 14.85 -4.02 -10.13
C GLU A 93 14.48 -5.11 -11.13
N ASP A 94 15.16 -6.25 -11.14
CA ASP A 94 14.84 -7.39 -12.00
C ASP A 94 13.49 -8.01 -11.63
N ALA A 95 13.18 -8.10 -10.34
CA ALA A 95 11.87 -8.55 -9.87
C ALA A 95 10.79 -7.54 -10.24
N ASP A 96 11.01 -6.24 -10.04
CA ASP A 96 10.09 -5.16 -10.39
C ASP A 96 9.86 -5.09 -11.91
N ALA A 97 10.90 -5.26 -12.72
CA ALA A 97 10.81 -5.31 -14.17
C ALA A 97 10.01 -6.53 -14.66
N LYS A 98 10.24 -7.72 -14.10
CA LYS A 98 9.45 -8.92 -14.41
C LYS A 98 7.98 -8.78 -14.00
N ARG A 99 7.72 -8.15 -12.85
CA ARG A 99 6.37 -7.90 -12.33
C ARG A 99 5.64 -6.84 -13.16
N THR A 100 6.34 -5.76 -13.49
CA THR A 100 5.87 -4.72 -14.42
C THR A 100 5.56 -5.33 -15.79
N GLN A 101 6.36 -6.25 -16.30
CA GLN A 101 6.09 -6.95 -17.55
C GLN A 101 4.83 -7.83 -17.47
N ALA A 102 4.65 -8.58 -16.38
CA ALA A 102 3.50 -9.45 -16.17
C ALA A 102 2.19 -8.63 -16.08
N VAL A 103 2.21 -7.54 -15.33
CA VAL A 103 1.09 -6.63 -15.16
C VAL A 103 0.82 -5.83 -16.45
N ALA A 104 1.87 -5.32 -17.13
CA ALA A 104 1.75 -4.63 -18.42
C ALA A 104 1.14 -5.52 -19.52
N SER A 105 1.29 -6.84 -19.43
CA SER A 105 0.65 -7.77 -20.37
C SER A 105 -0.89 -7.74 -20.31
N MET A 106 -1.48 -7.16 -19.26
CA MET A 106 -2.92 -6.95 -19.11
C MET A 106 -3.39 -5.61 -19.69
N LEU A 107 -2.48 -4.72 -20.07
CA LEU A 107 -2.84 -3.44 -20.68
C LEU A 107 -3.60 -3.67 -21.99
N ASN A 108 -4.67 -2.90 -22.19
CA ASN A 108 -5.63 -3.00 -23.30
C ASN A 108 -6.35 -4.35 -23.41
N LYS A 109 -6.44 -5.11 -22.30
CA LYS A 109 -7.22 -6.36 -22.24
C LYS A 109 -8.39 -6.21 -21.26
N PRO A 110 -9.42 -7.06 -21.38
CA PRO A 110 -10.51 -7.12 -20.42
C PRO A 110 -9.97 -7.32 -19.00
N ALA A 111 -10.45 -6.50 -18.06
CA ALA A 111 -10.07 -6.63 -16.66
C ALA A 111 -10.56 -7.99 -16.09
N PRO A 112 -9.74 -8.71 -15.29
CA PRO A 112 -10.19 -9.94 -14.64
C PRO A 112 -11.44 -9.71 -13.77
N ASP A 113 -12.42 -10.59 -13.88
CA ASP A 113 -13.65 -10.45 -13.10
C ASP A 113 -13.41 -10.67 -11.59
N PHE A 114 -14.14 -9.91 -10.78
CA PHE A 114 -14.10 -9.98 -9.34
C PHE A 114 -15.48 -9.81 -8.71
N LYS A 115 -15.60 -10.28 -7.48
CA LYS A 115 -16.77 -10.11 -6.65
C LYS A 115 -16.32 -9.84 -5.23
N LEU A 116 -16.55 -8.63 -4.75
CA LEU A 116 -16.20 -8.20 -3.41
C LEU A 116 -17.38 -7.49 -2.76
N THR A 117 -17.35 -7.39 -1.43
CA THR A 117 -18.36 -6.67 -0.65
C THR A 117 -17.67 -5.54 0.08
N ASP A 118 -18.22 -4.33 0.02
CA ASP A 118 -17.68 -3.18 0.73
C ASP A 118 -18.00 -3.21 2.23
N LEU A 119 -17.50 -2.21 2.95
CA LEU A 119 -17.73 -2.10 4.40
C LEU A 119 -19.19 -1.80 4.78
N GLN A 120 -20.00 -1.36 3.83
CA GLN A 120 -21.44 -1.08 3.98
C GLN A 120 -22.29 -2.31 3.61
N GLY A 121 -21.69 -3.40 3.15
CA GLY A 121 -22.39 -4.63 2.77
C GLY A 121 -22.87 -4.66 1.32
N LYS A 122 -22.58 -3.63 0.52
CA LYS A 122 -22.91 -3.64 -0.92
C LYS A 122 -21.89 -4.50 -1.65
N ARG A 123 -22.42 -5.32 -2.55
CA ARG A 123 -21.64 -6.19 -3.43
C ARG A 123 -21.25 -5.43 -4.70
N TRP A 124 -20.03 -5.64 -5.15
CA TRP A 124 -19.45 -5.05 -6.35
C TRP A 124 -18.90 -6.15 -7.25
N THR A 125 -19.27 -6.10 -8.53
CA THR A 125 -18.73 -6.94 -9.59
C THR A 125 -18.29 -6.10 -10.78
N LEU A 126 -17.44 -6.63 -11.66
CA LEU A 126 -17.05 -5.90 -12.87
C LEU A 126 -18.23 -5.68 -13.82
N GLN A 127 -19.20 -6.60 -13.81
CA GLN A 127 -20.44 -6.47 -14.60
C GLN A 127 -21.25 -5.24 -14.18
N ASP A 128 -21.36 -4.97 -12.86
CA ASP A 128 -22.07 -3.79 -12.33
C ASP A 128 -21.41 -2.46 -12.72
N LEU A 129 -20.17 -2.52 -13.18
CA LEU A 129 -19.33 -1.36 -13.50
C LEU A 129 -19.26 -1.06 -15.00
N ARG A 130 -19.82 -1.92 -15.86
CA ARG A 130 -19.87 -1.67 -17.31
C ARG A 130 -20.55 -0.32 -17.60
N GLY A 131 -20.03 0.39 -18.59
CA GLY A 131 -20.50 1.74 -18.92
C GLY A 131 -19.93 2.85 -18.02
N LYS A 132 -19.05 2.52 -17.06
CA LYS A 132 -18.39 3.49 -16.17
C LYS A 132 -16.89 3.37 -16.32
N ILE A 133 -16.18 4.49 -16.11
CA ILE A 133 -14.73 4.44 -15.90
C ILE A 133 -14.50 3.99 -14.46
N VAL A 134 -13.58 3.06 -14.23
CA VAL A 134 -13.28 2.54 -12.89
C VAL A 134 -11.82 2.76 -12.57
N VAL A 135 -11.55 3.32 -11.39
CA VAL A 135 -10.21 3.42 -10.81
C VAL A 135 -10.12 2.44 -9.65
N LEU A 136 -9.31 1.41 -9.82
CA LEU A 136 -8.97 0.46 -8.76
C LEU A 136 -7.68 0.91 -8.09
N ASN A 137 -7.63 0.89 -6.76
CA ASN A 137 -6.41 1.08 -5.98
C ASN A 137 -6.19 -0.12 -5.06
N PHE A 138 -5.13 -0.88 -5.29
CA PHE A 138 -4.74 -1.96 -4.42
C PHE A 138 -3.84 -1.40 -3.31
N TRP A 139 -4.15 -1.73 -2.05
CA TRP A 139 -3.44 -1.23 -0.87
C TRP A 139 -3.54 -2.17 0.34
N PHE A 140 -2.85 -1.84 1.44
CA PHE A 140 -3.04 -2.49 2.74
C PHE A 140 -2.80 -1.52 3.92
N THR A 141 -3.31 -1.86 5.10
CA THR A 141 -3.44 -0.94 6.26
C THR A 141 -2.13 -0.41 6.83
N SER A 142 -1.00 -1.07 6.52
CA SER A 142 0.36 -0.66 6.92
C SER A 142 1.26 -0.34 5.73
N CYS A 143 0.68 -0.09 4.56
CA CYS A 143 1.43 0.30 3.37
C CYS A 143 1.80 1.78 3.45
N ALA A 144 3.04 2.08 3.87
CA ALA A 144 3.54 3.45 3.97
C ALA A 144 3.35 4.28 2.68
N PRO A 145 3.78 3.82 1.48
CA PRO A 145 3.58 4.59 0.25
C PRO A 145 2.10 4.76 -0.11
N CYS A 146 1.25 3.75 0.14
CA CYS A 146 -0.19 3.89 -0.08
C CYS A 146 -0.78 5.00 0.79
N ILE A 147 -0.39 5.06 2.07
CA ILE A 147 -0.87 6.09 3.02
C ILE A 147 -0.38 7.48 2.61
N GLU A 148 0.80 7.58 2.02
CA GLU A 148 1.36 8.83 1.49
C GLU A 148 0.59 9.35 0.27
N GLU A 149 0.09 8.46 -0.61
CA GLU A 149 -0.72 8.84 -1.78
C GLU A 149 -2.19 9.18 -1.45
N MET A 150 -2.72 8.70 -0.32
CA MET A 150 -4.14 8.86 0.04
C MET A 150 -4.67 10.31 0.03
N PRO A 151 -3.94 11.34 0.51
CA PRO A 151 -4.41 12.72 0.42
C PRO A 151 -4.69 13.17 -1.03
N GLU A 152 -3.77 12.91 -1.94
CA GLU A 152 -3.92 13.23 -3.37
C GLU A 152 -5.03 12.40 -4.02
N LEU A 153 -5.13 11.11 -3.68
CA LEU A 153 -6.21 10.24 -4.14
C LEU A 153 -7.58 10.66 -3.59
N ASN A 154 -7.63 11.24 -2.38
CA ASN A 154 -8.86 11.78 -1.81
C ASN A 154 -9.32 13.05 -2.54
N GLU A 155 -8.39 13.92 -2.94
CA GLU A 155 -8.71 15.08 -3.79
C GLU A 155 -9.15 14.63 -5.18
N LEU A 156 -8.50 13.61 -5.75
CA LEU A 156 -8.94 13.01 -7.02
C LEU A 156 -10.41 12.57 -6.96
N VAL A 157 -10.85 11.87 -5.90
CA VAL A 157 -12.27 11.48 -5.77
C VAL A 157 -13.19 12.71 -5.83
N LYS A 158 -12.80 13.84 -5.23
CA LYS A 158 -13.59 15.07 -5.26
C LYS A 158 -13.65 15.70 -6.65
N ASP A 159 -12.55 15.67 -7.43
CA ASP A 159 -12.51 16.22 -8.80
C ASP A 159 -13.49 15.53 -9.76
N TYR A 160 -13.90 14.32 -9.40
CA TYR A 160 -14.80 13.47 -10.19
C TYR A 160 -16.17 13.29 -9.52
N ASP A 161 -16.48 14.07 -8.48
CA ASP A 161 -17.82 14.05 -7.89
C ASP A 161 -18.89 14.42 -8.94
N GLY A 162 -20.00 13.68 -8.93
CA GLY A 162 -21.05 13.79 -9.95
C GLY A 162 -20.70 13.28 -11.36
N LYS A 163 -19.46 12.83 -11.63
CA LYS A 163 -19.08 12.22 -12.91
C LYS A 163 -19.29 10.70 -12.88
N ASN A 164 -19.37 10.08 -14.06
CA ASN A 164 -19.57 8.63 -14.18
C ASN A 164 -18.26 7.84 -14.02
N VAL A 165 -17.57 8.08 -12.91
CA VAL A 165 -16.30 7.43 -12.53
C VAL A 165 -16.47 6.77 -11.17
N VAL A 166 -15.98 5.53 -11.02
CA VAL A 166 -16.07 4.76 -9.78
C VAL A 166 -14.69 4.51 -9.20
N PHE A 167 -14.50 4.85 -7.93
CA PHE A 167 -13.24 4.67 -7.20
C PHE A 167 -13.36 3.54 -6.18
N LEU A 168 -12.66 2.44 -6.40
CA LEU A 168 -12.68 1.24 -5.54
C LEU A 168 -11.29 0.93 -5.02
N ALA A 169 -11.13 0.81 -3.70
CA ALA A 169 -9.86 0.49 -3.08
C ALA A 169 -9.88 -0.91 -2.47
N LEU A 170 -9.10 -1.81 -3.07
CA LEU A 170 -9.06 -3.23 -2.75
C LEU A 170 -7.92 -3.51 -1.77
N THR A 171 -8.21 -4.30 -0.74
CA THR A 171 -7.20 -4.72 0.22
C THR A 171 -7.43 -6.14 0.71
N PHE A 172 -6.36 -6.91 0.85
CA PHE A 172 -6.42 -8.25 1.44
C PHE A 172 -6.69 -8.23 2.95
N ASN A 173 -6.67 -7.06 3.59
CA ASN A 173 -7.04 -6.90 5.00
C ASN A 173 -8.52 -7.20 5.24
N SER A 174 -8.85 -7.67 6.44
CA SER A 174 -10.23 -7.92 6.85
C SER A 174 -11.00 -6.61 7.03
N GLY A 175 -12.33 -6.67 6.92
CA GLY A 175 -13.18 -5.49 7.15
C GLY A 175 -12.97 -4.86 8.53
N GLU A 176 -12.65 -5.65 9.56
CA GLU A 176 -12.35 -5.14 10.91
C GLU A 176 -11.01 -4.37 10.94
N GLN A 177 -9.97 -4.90 10.28
CA GLN A 177 -8.69 -4.22 10.16
C GLN A 177 -8.84 -2.88 9.41
N VAL A 178 -9.62 -2.87 8.33
CA VAL A 178 -9.90 -1.65 7.56
C VAL A 178 -10.71 -0.63 8.38
N LYS A 179 -11.74 -1.07 9.13
CA LYS A 179 -12.48 -0.18 10.05
C LYS A 179 -11.58 0.41 11.14
N THR A 180 -10.61 -0.36 11.62
CA THR A 180 -9.62 0.13 12.60
C THR A 180 -8.69 1.17 11.99
N PHE A 181 -8.26 0.96 10.74
CA PHE A 181 -7.49 1.94 9.97
C PHE A 181 -8.26 3.26 9.78
N GLN A 182 -9.54 3.19 9.42
CA GLN A 182 -10.40 4.37 9.19
C GLN A 182 -10.55 5.27 10.42
N LYS A 183 -10.32 4.77 11.64
CA LYS A 183 -10.36 5.60 12.87
C LYS A 183 -9.24 6.66 12.92
N LYS A 184 -8.18 6.50 12.12
CA LYS A 184 -6.98 7.36 12.16
C LYS A 184 -6.68 8.04 10.83
N ARG A 185 -7.22 7.52 9.73
CA ARG A 185 -6.87 7.90 8.36
C ARG A 185 -8.12 7.84 7.50
N THR A 186 -8.29 8.84 6.65
CA THR A 186 -9.41 8.92 5.72
C THR A 186 -8.95 8.41 4.35
N PHE A 187 -9.73 7.52 3.75
CA PHE A 187 -9.58 7.14 2.36
C PHE A 187 -10.98 7.12 1.72
N ASN A 188 -11.21 8.02 0.77
CA ASN A 188 -12.52 8.34 0.18
C ASN A 188 -12.95 7.36 -0.92
N TYR A 189 -12.07 6.44 -1.30
CA TYR A 189 -12.44 5.33 -2.18
C TYR A 189 -13.45 4.42 -1.47
N THR A 190 -14.30 3.73 -2.24
CA THR A 190 -15.11 2.65 -1.69
C THR A 190 -14.20 1.49 -1.31
N LEU A 191 -14.14 1.15 -0.02
CA LEU A 191 -13.18 0.17 0.49
C LEU A 191 -13.73 -1.27 0.37
N LEU A 192 -12.98 -2.12 -0.34
CA LEU A 192 -13.30 -3.53 -0.61
C LEU A 192 -12.28 -4.44 0.11
N PRO A 193 -12.59 -4.89 1.35
CA PRO A 193 -11.72 -5.80 2.10
C PRO A 193 -11.70 -7.23 1.53
N ASN A 194 -10.81 -8.07 2.06
CA ASN A 194 -10.65 -9.48 1.73
C ASN A 194 -10.35 -9.75 0.24
N SER A 195 -9.58 -8.87 -0.43
CA SER A 195 -9.32 -8.95 -1.87
C SER A 195 -8.28 -9.99 -2.30
N ARG A 196 -7.75 -10.84 -1.42
CA ARG A 196 -6.58 -11.71 -1.69
C ARG A 196 -6.67 -12.52 -2.99
N GLU A 197 -7.84 -13.07 -3.31
CA GLU A 197 -8.04 -13.82 -4.56
C GLU A 197 -8.11 -12.91 -5.79
N VAL A 198 -8.59 -11.68 -5.62
CA VAL A 198 -8.60 -10.65 -6.68
C VAL A 198 -7.18 -10.15 -6.93
N ASP A 199 -6.39 -9.90 -5.87
CA ASP A 199 -4.98 -9.52 -5.99
C ASP A 199 -4.21 -10.54 -6.84
N LYS A 200 -4.42 -11.85 -6.61
CA LYS A 200 -3.82 -12.92 -7.42
C LYS A 200 -4.25 -12.87 -8.89
N LYS A 201 -5.55 -12.67 -9.17
CA LYS A 201 -6.07 -12.60 -10.55
C LYS A 201 -5.49 -11.41 -11.32
N TYR A 202 -5.33 -10.27 -10.64
CA TYR A 202 -4.71 -9.06 -11.18
C TYR A 202 -3.18 -9.09 -11.07
N GLN A 203 -2.58 -10.19 -10.60
CA GLN A 203 -1.14 -10.37 -10.42
C GLN A 203 -0.49 -9.28 -9.56
N ILE A 204 -1.24 -8.75 -8.58
CA ILE A 204 -0.79 -7.70 -7.68
C ILE A 204 0.15 -8.30 -6.63
N ASN A 205 1.40 -7.85 -6.69
CA ASN A 205 2.46 -8.21 -5.75
C ASN A 205 3.30 -6.99 -5.32
N LEU A 206 2.91 -5.80 -5.77
CA LEU A 206 3.46 -4.50 -5.43
C LEU A 206 2.31 -3.59 -5.03
N TRP A 207 2.48 -2.88 -3.92
CA TRP A 207 1.51 -1.93 -3.38
C TRP A 207 2.21 -0.58 -3.11
N PRO A 208 1.57 0.57 -3.43
CA PRO A 208 0.28 0.66 -4.11
C PRO A 208 0.34 0.15 -5.56
N THR A 209 -0.83 -0.17 -6.10
CA THR A 209 -1.04 -0.32 -7.55
C THR A 209 -2.38 0.30 -7.90
N SER A 210 -2.39 1.27 -8.80
CA SER A 210 -3.58 1.89 -9.37
C SER A 210 -3.82 1.38 -10.78
N ILE A 211 -5.06 1.02 -11.09
CA ILE A 211 -5.50 0.55 -12.41
C ILE A 211 -6.69 1.41 -12.85
N VAL A 212 -6.66 1.89 -14.10
CA VAL A 212 -7.81 2.55 -14.73
C VAL A 212 -8.40 1.62 -15.77
N ILE A 213 -9.72 1.44 -15.70
CA ILE A 213 -10.52 0.58 -16.56
C ILE A 213 -11.55 1.48 -17.28
N ASP A 214 -11.70 1.30 -18.59
CA ASP A 214 -12.64 2.06 -19.40
C ASP A 214 -14.10 1.55 -19.28
N GLN A 215 -15.03 2.21 -19.97
CA GLN A 215 -16.45 1.86 -19.99
C GLN A 215 -16.73 0.49 -20.61
N ALA A 216 -15.88 0.04 -21.54
CA ALA A 216 -15.94 -1.30 -22.12
C ALA A 216 -15.43 -2.36 -21.15
N GLY A 217 -14.73 -1.95 -20.10
CA GLY A 217 -14.10 -2.69 -19.02
C GLY A 217 -12.78 -3.36 -19.38
N ASP A 218 -12.02 -2.70 -20.27
CA ASP A 218 -10.63 -2.99 -20.56
C ASP A 218 -9.70 -2.13 -19.70
N ILE A 219 -8.54 -2.68 -19.33
CA ILE A 219 -7.52 -1.96 -18.57
C ILE A 219 -6.78 -0.98 -19.48
N LYS A 220 -6.77 0.30 -19.15
CA LYS A 220 -6.11 1.37 -19.93
C LYS A 220 -4.92 2.01 -19.22
N MET A 221 -4.80 1.80 -17.92
CA MET A 221 -3.64 2.25 -17.15
C MET A 221 -3.32 1.23 -16.06
N ILE A 222 -2.03 1.00 -15.84
CA ILE A 222 -1.54 0.34 -14.64
C ILE A 222 -0.32 1.09 -14.15
N MET A 223 -0.31 1.46 -12.88
CA MET A 223 0.72 2.27 -12.24
C MET A 223 0.93 1.76 -10.82
N HIS A 224 2.17 1.57 -10.38
CA HIS A 224 2.44 1.13 -9.01
C HIS A 224 2.33 2.31 -8.03
N SER A 225 3.33 3.18 -8.03
CA SER A 225 3.36 4.41 -7.21
C SER A 225 3.93 5.54 -8.06
N SER A 226 3.47 6.77 -7.82
CA SER A 226 3.99 7.96 -8.50
C SER A 226 3.94 9.19 -7.59
N PRO A 227 4.98 10.05 -7.58
CA PRO A 227 4.90 11.36 -6.95
C PRO A 227 3.84 12.28 -7.59
N LYS A 228 3.31 11.91 -8.77
CA LYS A 228 2.28 12.61 -9.54
C LYS A 228 1.00 11.77 -9.68
N VAL A 229 0.73 10.90 -8.70
CA VAL A 229 -0.38 9.93 -8.71
C VAL A 229 -1.71 10.53 -9.19
N ARG A 230 -2.11 11.71 -8.68
CA ARG A 230 -3.35 12.37 -9.07
C ARG A 230 -3.32 12.86 -10.52
N GLU A 231 -2.25 13.51 -10.97
CA GLU A 231 -2.10 14.01 -12.34
C GLU A 231 -2.18 12.87 -13.36
N GLU A 232 -1.48 11.78 -13.10
CA GLU A 232 -1.43 10.63 -14.02
C GLU A 232 -2.78 9.91 -14.11
N ILE A 233 -3.44 9.63 -12.98
CA ILE A 233 -4.79 9.05 -12.99
C ILE A 233 -5.79 10.01 -13.64
N THR A 234 -5.70 11.32 -13.37
CA THR A 234 -6.56 12.34 -13.99
C THR A 234 -6.41 12.33 -15.50
N SER A 235 -5.17 12.27 -16.01
CA SER A 235 -4.89 12.21 -17.44
C SER A 235 -5.50 10.95 -18.07
N ALA A 236 -5.30 9.79 -17.45
CA ALA A 236 -5.87 8.54 -17.94
C ALA A 236 -7.41 8.55 -17.94
N VAL A 237 -8.04 8.97 -16.84
CA VAL A 237 -9.50 9.05 -16.75
C VAL A 237 -10.08 10.03 -17.76
N ASN A 238 -9.50 11.24 -17.90
CA ASN A 238 -10.00 12.24 -18.85
C ASN A 238 -9.85 11.81 -20.31
N SER A 239 -8.86 10.98 -20.64
CA SER A 239 -8.71 10.44 -21.99
C SER A 239 -9.80 9.43 -22.40
N LEU A 240 -10.59 8.95 -21.43
CA LEU A 240 -11.65 7.96 -21.62
C LEU A 240 -13.06 8.57 -21.53
N MET A 241 -13.19 9.84 -21.16
CA MET A 241 -14.47 10.56 -21.07
C MET A 241 -14.97 10.99 -22.44
#